data_AF-A0A948AYV7-F1
#
_entry.id   AF-A0A948AYV7-F1
#
_cell.length_a   1.000
_cell.length_b   1.000
_cell.length_c   1.000
_cell.angle_alpha   90.00
_cell.angle_beta   90.00
_cell.angle_gamma   90.00
#
_symmetry.space_group_name_H-M   'P 1'
#
loop_
_entity.id
_entity.type
_entity.pdbx_description
1 polymer ?
#
loop_
_entity_poly.entity_id
_entity_poly.type
_entity_poly.pdbx_seq_one_letter_code
_entity_poly.pdbx_strand_id
1 'polypeptide(L)'
;SSLQKVRDVGAWLGKNSRIGDVLLTQDTYLAVEARLPVPLGMEMGPFSYFPDMPTDRARRLKVLNRELMAEQLTGAPASMAAFSGYSLAIRSPEVAPLTAEEQAELWARVKQRYQEFCQVPDFGQAHTVLRLFRRRPRQPGETP
;
A
#
# COMPACT_ATOMS: atom_id res chain seq x y z
N SER A 1 -21.99 1.62 10.11
CA SER A 1 -20.97 2.41 10.86
C SER A 1 -19.65 2.39 10.08
N SER A 2 -18.72 3.31 10.35
CA SER A 2 -17.40 3.34 9.69
C SER A 2 -16.62 2.04 9.89
N LEU A 3 -16.71 1.43 11.09
CA LEU A 3 -16.06 0.15 11.38
C LEU A 3 -16.62 -1.01 10.55
N GLN A 4 -17.94 -1.08 10.37
CA GLN A 4 -18.54 -2.15 9.55
C GLN A 4 -18.04 -2.06 8.10
N LYS A 5 -17.92 -0.84 7.55
CA LYS A 5 -17.38 -0.61 6.20
C LYS A 5 -15.95 -1.13 6.05
N VAL A 6 -15.10 -0.93 7.06
CA VAL A 6 -13.73 -1.47 7.08
C VAL A 6 -13.75 -2.99 7.04
N ARG A 7 -14.57 -3.63 7.87
CA ARG A 7 -14.71 -5.10 7.92
C ARG A 7 -15.21 -5.69 6.61
N ASP A 8 -16.23 -5.07 6.01
CA ASP A 8 -16.82 -5.54 4.75
C ASP A 8 -15.80 -5.49 3.61
N VAL A 9 -15.07 -4.38 3.50
CA VAL A 9 -14.02 -4.21 2.49
C VAL A 9 -12.85 -5.16 2.74
N GLY A 10 -12.40 -5.30 3.99
CA GLY A 10 -11.35 -6.24 4.36
C GLY A 10 -11.72 -7.68 4.00
N ALA A 11 -12.90 -8.13 4.42
CA ALA A 11 -13.39 -9.47 4.11
C ALA A 11 -13.51 -9.71 2.59
N TRP A 12 -13.92 -8.70 1.83
CA TRP A 12 -13.97 -8.78 0.37
C TRP A 12 -12.56 -8.89 -0.24
N LEU A 13 -11.59 -8.09 0.23
CA LEU A 13 -10.20 -8.15 -0.21
C LEU A 13 -9.58 -9.53 0.06
N GLY A 14 -9.79 -10.08 1.26
CA GLY A 14 -9.33 -11.42 1.61
C GLY A 14 -9.88 -12.50 0.69
N LYS A 15 -11.18 -12.47 0.38
CA LYS A 15 -11.84 -13.43 -0.53
C LYS A 15 -11.39 -13.31 -1.99
N ASN A 16 -10.90 -12.15 -2.41
CA ASN A 16 -10.51 -11.86 -3.79
C ASN A 16 -8.99 -11.88 -4.00
N SER A 17 -8.21 -12.14 -2.96
CA SER A 17 -6.75 -12.29 -3.04
C SER A 17 -6.37 -13.76 -3.22
N ARG A 18 -5.15 -14.02 -3.71
CA ARG A 18 -4.66 -15.39 -3.91
C ARG A 18 -4.12 -15.95 -2.59
N ILE A 19 -4.07 -17.27 -2.50
CA ILE A 19 -3.44 -17.95 -1.36
C ILE A 19 -1.95 -17.57 -1.32
N GLY A 20 -1.48 -17.11 -0.16
CA GLY A 20 -0.09 -16.68 0.03
C GLY A 20 0.22 -15.24 -0.44
N ASP A 21 -0.79 -14.49 -0.90
CA ASP A 21 -0.60 -13.07 -1.25
C ASP A 21 -0.31 -12.21 -0.01
N VAL A 22 0.32 -11.07 -0.27
CA VAL A 22 0.27 -9.89 0.61
C VAL A 22 -0.80 -8.93 0.10
N LEU A 23 -1.35 -8.08 0.97
CA LEU A 23 -2.12 -6.89 0.56
C LEU A 23 -1.17 -5.70 0.46
N LEU A 24 -0.97 -5.16 -0.74
CA LEU A 24 -0.16 -3.94 -0.90
C LEU A 24 -0.94 -2.72 -0.35
N THR A 25 -0.58 -2.29 0.86
CA THR A 25 -1.26 -1.19 1.55
C THR A 25 -0.39 -0.58 2.66
N GLN A 26 -0.62 0.69 3.00
CA GLN A 26 -0.19 1.29 4.28
C GLN A 26 -1.35 1.33 5.30
N ASP A 27 -2.56 0.94 4.92
CA ASP A 27 -3.72 0.82 5.80
C ASP A 27 -3.70 -0.56 6.49
N THR A 28 -2.82 -0.75 7.47
CA THR A 28 -2.57 -2.07 8.10
C THR A 28 -3.81 -2.68 8.74
N TYR A 29 -4.76 -1.87 9.21
CA TYR A 29 -6.06 -2.33 9.71
C TYR A 29 -6.89 -3.05 8.63
N LEU A 30 -6.78 -2.65 7.35
CA LEU A 30 -7.42 -3.37 6.24
C LEU A 30 -6.79 -4.72 6.00
N ALA A 31 -5.46 -4.82 6.12
CA ALA A 31 -4.73 -6.08 5.97
C ALA A 31 -5.14 -7.08 7.07
N VAL A 32 -5.30 -6.60 8.31
CA VAL A 32 -5.83 -7.40 9.43
C VAL A 32 -7.23 -7.94 9.13
N GLU A 33 -8.16 -7.10 8.71
CA GLU A 33 -9.53 -7.52 8.39
C GLU A 33 -9.59 -8.44 7.15
N ALA A 34 -8.68 -8.27 6.20
CA ALA A 34 -8.52 -9.14 5.04
C ALA A 34 -7.81 -10.47 5.37
N ARG A 35 -7.24 -10.60 6.58
CA ARG A 35 -6.38 -11.72 6.99
C ARG A 35 -5.21 -11.94 6.03
N LEU A 36 -4.63 -10.85 5.55
CA LEU A 36 -3.48 -10.83 4.66
C LEU A 36 -2.30 -10.12 5.35
N PRO A 37 -1.06 -10.60 5.16
CA PRO A 37 0.11 -9.82 5.53
C PRO A 37 0.23 -8.55 4.68
N VAL A 38 0.95 -7.56 5.19
CA VAL A 38 1.45 -6.43 4.39
C VAL A 38 2.86 -6.75 3.87
N PRO A 39 3.36 -6.04 2.85
CA PRO A 39 4.74 -6.20 2.42
C PRO A 39 5.73 -5.84 3.52
N LEU A 40 6.90 -6.49 3.51
CA LEU A 40 7.94 -6.29 4.51
C LEU A 40 8.35 -4.81 4.59
N GLY A 41 8.40 -4.28 5.79
CA GLY A 41 8.71 -2.88 6.08
C GLY A 41 7.50 -1.95 6.05
N MET A 42 6.31 -2.41 5.62
CA MET A 42 5.06 -1.62 5.63
C MET A 42 4.20 -1.84 6.90
N GLU A 43 4.71 -2.57 7.90
CA GLU A 43 3.96 -2.97 9.11
C GLU A 43 3.56 -1.79 9.98
N MET A 44 4.28 -0.67 9.89
CA MET A 44 3.95 0.59 10.58
C MET A 44 2.99 1.48 9.78
N GLY A 45 2.42 0.98 8.69
CA GLY A 45 1.45 1.70 7.86
C GLY A 45 2.06 2.98 7.28
N PRO A 46 1.41 4.15 7.39
CA PRO A 46 1.95 5.40 6.83
C PRO A 46 3.29 5.81 7.44
N PHE A 47 3.60 5.36 8.66
CA PHE A 47 4.84 5.68 9.38
C PHE A 47 6.04 4.79 9.00
N SER A 48 5.88 3.93 7.99
CA SER A 48 6.94 3.06 7.49
C SER A 48 7.97 3.76 6.58
N TYR A 49 7.67 4.95 6.07
CA TYR A 49 8.44 5.55 4.97
C TYR A 49 9.43 6.63 5.46
N PHE A 50 10.72 6.35 5.37
CA PHE A 50 11.86 7.20 5.75
C PHE A 50 12.72 7.47 4.51
N PRO A 51 12.29 8.36 3.60
CA PRO A 51 12.86 8.49 2.25
C PRO A 51 14.36 8.75 2.22
N ASP A 52 14.86 9.52 3.20
CA ASP A 52 16.25 9.99 3.22
C ASP A 52 17.16 9.09 4.08
N MET A 53 16.63 7.99 4.64
CA MET A 53 17.42 7.03 5.41
C MET A 53 18.29 6.16 4.48
N PRO A 54 19.58 5.94 4.81
CA PRO A 54 20.43 5.01 4.05
C PRO A 54 19.86 3.59 4.02
N THR A 55 19.93 2.92 2.87
CA THR A 55 19.29 1.61 2.63
C THR A 55 19.69 0.54 3.65
N ASP A 56 20.98 0.43 3.98
CA ASP A 56 21.43 -0.55 4.98
C ASP A 56 20.80 -0.32 6.36
N ARG A 57 20.63 0.94 6.75
CA ARG A 57 19.99 1.28 8.02
C ARG A 57 18.49 1.01 7.95
N ALA A 58 17.83 1.37 6.85
CA ALA A 58 16.42 1.11 6.63
C ALA A 58 16.10 -0.39 6.69
N ARG A 59 16.90 -1.24 6.03
CA ARG A 59 16.78 -2.71 6.10
C ARG A 59 16.94 -3.22 7.53
N ARG A 60 17.94 -2.75 8.29
CA ARG A 60 18.14 -3.16 9.70
C ARG A 60 16.97 -2.78 10.61
N LEU A 61 16.42 -1.59 10.41
CA LEU A 61 15.30 -1.06 11.19
C LEU A 61 13.93 -1.54 10.68
N LYS A 62 13.90 -2.29 9.57
CA LYS A 62 12.68 -2.76 8.91
C LYS A 62 11.71 -1.62 8.57
N VAL A 63 12.27 -0.52 8.07
CA VAL A 63 11.53 0.60 7.49
C VAL A 63 11.90 0.77 6.02
N LEU A 64 11.16 1.60 5.30
CA LEU A 64 11.34 1.76 3.86
C LEU A 64 11.90 3.15 3.55
N ASN A 65 13.05 3.21 2.88
CA ASN A 65 13.48 4.43 2.20
C ASN A 65 12.96 4.45 0.76
N ARG A 66 13.41 5.41 -0.07
CA ARG A 66 12.98 5.53 -1.48
C ARG A 66 13.19 4.23 -2.27
N GLU A 67 14.37 3.64 -2.17
CA GLU A 67 14.75 2.42 -2.89
C GLU A 67 13.86 1.24 -2.46
N LEU A 68 13.74 1.01 -1.14
CA LEU A 68 12.96 -0.09 -0.60
C LEU A 68 11.46 0.08 -0.84
N MET A 69 10.94 1.30 -0.76
CA MET A 69 9.53 1.58 -1.09
C MET A 69 9.28 1.30 -2.57
N ALA A 70 10.19 1.72 -3.46
CA ALA A 70 10.10 1.40 -4.87
C ALA A 70 10.09 -0.13 -5.09
N GLU A 71 11.01 -0.87 -4.46
CA GLU A 71 11.03 -2.34 -4.49
C GLU A 71 9.68 -2.96 -4.08
N GLN A 72 9.05 -2.47 -3.01
CA GLN A 72 7.74 -2.99 -2.58
C GLN A 72 6.64 -2.67 -3.59
N LEU A 73 6.55 -1.43 -4.06
CA LEU A 73 5.54 -1.00 -5.02
C LEU A 73 5.67 -1.74 -6.36
N THR A 74 6.89 -2.07 -6.79
CA THR A 74 7.14 -2.74 -8.08
C THR A 74 7.30 -4.27 -8.00
N GLY A 75 7.62 -4.82 -6.83
CA GLY A 75 8.00 -6.23 -6.66
C GLY A 75 7.06 -7.06 -5.79
N ALA A 76 6.30 -6.46 -4.86
CA ALA A 76 5.51 -7.23 -3.89
C ALA A 76 4.56 -8.24 -4.57
N PRO A 77 4.42 -9.47 -4.01
CA PRO A 77 3.53 -10.51 -4.52
C PRO A 77 2.08 -10.25 -4.08
N ALA A 78 1.52 -9.10 -4.48
CA ALA A 78 0.14 -8.72 -4.17
C ALA A 78 -0.71 -8.78 -5.44
N SER A 79 -1.84 -9.49 -5.40
CA SER A 79 -2.84 -9.40 -6.48
C SER A 79 -3.76 -8.18 -6.33
N MET A 80 -3.83 -7.64 -5.11
CA MET A 80 -4.70 -6.53 -4.74
C MET A 80 -3.87 -5.46 -4.01
N ALA A 81 -4.26 -4.20 -4.21
CA ALA A 81 -3.73 -3.08 -3.45
C ALA A 81 -4.87 -2.19 -2.95
N ALA A 82 -4.69 -1.56 -1.81
CA ALA A 82 -5.68 -0.70 -1.19
C ALA A 82 -4.97 0.48 -0.51
N PHE A 83 -5.42 1.70 -0.76
CA PHE A 83 -4.77 2.90 -0.25
C PHE A 83 -5.80 3.98 0.09
N SER A 84 -5.83 4.42 1.35
CA SER A 84 -6.62 5.56 1.81
C SER A 84 -5.93 6.90 1.50
N GLY A 85 -6.56 8.02 1.87
CA GLY A 85 -5.99 9.36 1.63
C GLY A 85 -4.67 9.65 2.36
N TYR A 86 -4.32 8.86 3.38
CA TYR A 86 -3.04 8.99 4.11
C TYR A 86 -1.95 8.08 3.55
N SER A 87 -2.32 7.11 2.73
CA SER A 87 -1.37 6.21 2.08
C SER A 87 -0.56 6.96 1.03
N LEU A 88 0.76 6.76 1.05
CA LEU A 88 1.72 7.39 0.14
C LEU A 88 1.70 8.92 0.19
N ALA A 89 1.28 9.50 1.32
CA ALA A 89 1.09 10.95 1.48
C ALA A 89 2.05 11.59 2.50
N ILE A 90 2.66 10.80 3.39
CA ILE A 90 3.52 11.31 4.46
C ILE A 90 4.87 10.61 4.49
N ARG A 91 5.85 11.26 5.12
CA ARG A 91 7.18 10.73 5.43
C ARG A 91 7.48 10.80 6.92
N SER A 92 8.38 9.93 7.36
CA SER A 92 8.95 9.86 8.69
C SER A 92 10.45 10.20 8.64
N PRO A 93 11.05 10.67 9.75
CA PRO A 93 10.50 10.77 11.10
C PRO A 93 9.63 12.01 11.37
N GLU A 94 9.62 13.02 10.51
CA GLU A 94 8.97 14.32 10.79
C GLU A 94 7.44 14.25 10.75
N VAL A 95 6.87 13.14 10.25
CA VAL A 95 5.43 12.99 9.99
C VAL A 95 4.92 14.18 9.15
N ALA A 96 5.68 14.48 8.09
CA ALA A 96 5.41 15.59 7.20
C ALA A 96 4.77 15.10 5.89
N PRO A 97 3.92 15.91 5.24
CA PRO A 97 3.44 15.61 3.89
C PRO A 97 4.62 15.46 2.91
N LEU A 98 4.49 14.48 2.01
CA LEU A 98 5.36 14.36 0.83
C LEU A 98 5.05 15.48 -0.16
N THR A 99 6.05 15.90 -0.95
CA THR A 99 5.82 16.84 -2.05
C THR A 99 4.91 16.21 -3.11
N ALA A 100 4.28 17.05 -3.94
CA ALA A 100 3.43 16.57 -5.03
C ALA A 100 4.18 15.66 -6.00
N GLU A 101 5.46 15.96 -6.25
CA GLU A 101 6.34 15.16 -7.12
C GLU A 101 6.62 13.78 -6.51
N GLU A 102 6.93 13.72 -5.22
CA GLU A 102 7.17 12.45 -4.51
C GLU A 102 5.92 11.57 -4.50
N GLN A 103 4.75 12.16 -4.21
CA GLN A 103 3.49 11.42 -4.26
C GLN A 103 3.20 10.91 -5.68
N ALA A 104 3.40 11.77 -6.69
CA ALA A 104 3.18 11.39 -8.09
C ALA A 104 4.09 10.22 -8.51
N GLU A 105 5.35 10.21 -8.08
CA GLU A 105 6.29 9.11 -8.36
C GLU A 105 5.81 7.79 -7.73
N LEU A 106 5.43 7.80 -6.45
CA LEU A 106 4.93 6.60 -5.77
C LEU A 106 3.64 6.09 -6.43
N TRP A 107 2.71 6.99 -6.76
CA TRP A 107 1.47 6.64 -7.44
C TRP A 107 1.68 6.12 -8.86
N ALA A 108 2.69 6.63 -9.59
CA ALA A 108 3.03 6.12 -10.91
C ALA A 108 3.44 4.64 -10.85
N ARG A 109 4.25 4.27 -9.85
CA ARG A 109 4.67 2.86 -9.61
C ARG A 109 3.48 1.95 -9.32
N VAL A 110 2.53 2.42 -8.49
CA VAL A 110 1.28 1.67 -8.24
C VAL A 110 0.48 1.51 -9.54
N LYS A 111 0.23 2.60 -10.28
CA LYS A 111 -0.62 2.59 -11.48
C LYS A 111 -0.01 1.81 -12.65
N GLN A 112 1.31 1.65 -12.67
CA GLN A 112 2.00 0.81 -13.65
C GLN A 112 1.61 -0.67 -13.50
N ARG A 113 1.51 -1.17 -12.26
CA ARG A 113 1.22 -2.59 -11.98
C ARG A 113 -0.25 -2.88 -11.71
N TYR A 114 -1.00 -1.89 -11.26
CA TYR A 114 -2.37 -2.07 -10.83
C TYR A 114 -3.33 -1.16 -11.61
N GLN A 115 -4.55 -1.64 -11.79
CA GLN A 115 -5.66 -0.88 -12.32
C GLN A 115 -6.63 -0.60 -11.17
N GLU A 116 -6.96 0.68 -10.97
CA GLU A 116 -8.02 1.06 -10.04
C GLU A 116 -9.36 0.56 -10.58
N PHE A 117 -10.19 -0.02 -9.71
CA PHE A 117 -11.52 -0.51 -10.10
C PHE A 117 -12.64 -0.03 -9.16
N CYS A 118 -12.30 0.52 -7.99
CA CYS A 118 -13.30 0.98 -7.02
C CYS A 118 -12.72 2.08 -6.14
N GLN A 119 -13.59 3.02 -5.78
CA GLN A 119 -13.37 4.01 -4.73
C GLN A 119 -14.47 3.87 -3.69
N VAL A 120 -14.09 3.89 -2.41
CA VAL A 120 -15.01 3.81 -1.28
C VAL A 120 -14.91 5.14 -0.51
N PRO A 121 -15.93 6.02 -0.61
CA PRO A 121 -15.93 7.30 0.11
C PRO A 121 -16.15 7.09 1.62
N ASP A 122 -15.80 8.11 2.40
CA ASP A 122 -15.98 8.16 3.87
C ASP A 122 -15.47 6.91 4.58
N PHE A 123 -14.21 6.56 4.32
CA PHE A 123 -13.60 5.32 4.78
C PHE A 123 -12.62 5.57 5.94
N GLY A 124 -12.67 4.67 6.93
CA GLY A 124 -11.83 4.71 8.12
C GLY A 124 -12.16 5.85 9.08
N GLN A 125 -11.27 6.08 10.06
CA GLN A 125 -11.45 7.11 11.10
C GLN A 125 -11.37 8.53 10.54
N ALA A 126 -10.53 8.74 9.52
CA ALA A 126 -10.34 10.07 8.94
C ALA A 126 -11.28 10.37 7.76
N HIS A 127 -12.26 9.49 7.51
CA HIS A 127 -13.28 9.69 6.46
C HIS A 127 -12.71 9.99 5.07
N THR A 128 -11.55 9.43 4.75
CA THR A 128 -10.91 9.62 3.44
C THR A 128 -11.48 8.68 2.38
N VAL A 129 -11.17 8.92 1.11
CA VAL A 129 -11.49 7.98 0.04
C VAL A 129 -10.49 6.83 0.06
N LEU A 130 -10.98 5.60 0.19
CA LEU A 130 -10.18 4.40 -0.05
C LEU A 130 -10.23 4.05 -1.53
N ARG A 131 -9.06 3.85 -2.13
CA ARG A 131 -8.91 3.44 -3.53
C ARG A 131 -8.49 1.97 -3.56
N LEU A 132 -9.22 1.17 -4.32
CA LEU A 132 -8.97 -0.26 -4.48
C LEU A 132 -8.45 -0.55 -5.88
N PHE A 133 -7.39 -1.36 -5.94
CA PHE A 133 -6.73 -1.69 -7.17
C PHE A 133 -6.55 -3.21 -7.31
N ARG A 134 -6.62 -3.67 -8.56
CA ARG A 134 -6.34 -5.05 -8.94
C ARG A 134 -5.11 -5.08 -9.82
N ARG A 135 -4.23 -6.05 -9.60
CA ARG A 135 -3.02 -6.22 -10.42
C ARG A 135 -3.41 -6.45 -11.88
N ARG A 136 -2.78 -5.72 -12.78
CA ARG A 136 -2.96 -5.89 -14.22
C ARG A 136 -2.51 -7.31 -14.61
N PRO A 137 -3.17 -7.96 -15.58
CA PRO A 137 -2.65 -9.20 -16.15
C PRO A 137 -1.24 -8.95 -16.71
N ARG A 138 -0.31 -9.87 -16.43
CA ARG A 138 1.05 -9.82 -16.98
C ARG A 138 0.93 -9.85 -18.50
N GLN A 139 1.52 -8.89 -19.19
CA GLN A 139 1.55 -8.95 -20.65
C GLN A 139 2.46 -10.11 -21.08
N PRO A 140 2.09 -10.88 -22.12
CA PRO A 140 2.98 -11.92 -22.64
C PRO A 140 4.31 -11.29 -23.06
N GLY A 141 5.42 -11.67 -22.41
CA GLY A 141 6.77 -11.23 -22.78
C GLY A 141 7.59 -10.51 -21.70
N GLU A 142 6.98 -10.08 -20.58
CA GLU A 142 7.78 -9.59 -19.44
C GLU A 142 8.44 -10.79 -18.73
N THR A 143 9.76 -10.73 -18.51
CA THR A 143 10.58 -11.73 -17.76
C THR A 143 10.45 -11.50 -16.24
N PRO A 144 10.60 -12.52 -15.37
CA PRO A 144 10.37 -12.40 -13.93
C PRO A 144 11.26 -11.38 -13.23
#